data_AF-A0A9E5Y110-F1
#
_entry.id   AF-A0A9E5Y110-F1
#
_cell.length_a   1.000
_cell.length_b   1.000
_cell.length_c   1.000
_cell.angle_alpha   90.00
_cell.angle_beta   90.00
_cell.angle_gamma   90.00
#
_symmetry.space_group_name_H-M   'P 1'
#
loop_
_entity.id
_entity.type
_entity.pdbx_description
1 polymer ?
#
loop_
_entity_poly.entity_id
_entity_poly.type
_entity_poly.pdbx_seq_one_letter_code
_entity_poly.pdbx_strand_id
1 'polypeptide(L)'
;MQEDRITFEPPAEVLDYDKEVVIVVNTRQTEELPQVKLEEDKVIISYKRKAVYEREVHEVTVTRTIHLPPDKYELADLDFRNGVLTVKLRRL
;
A
#
# COMPACT_ATOMS: atom_id res chain seq x y z
N MET A 1 30.58 -7.41 2.79
CA MET A 1 29.82 -6.60 1.82
C MET A 1 28.49 -6.27 2.47
N GLN A 2 28.10 -5.01 2.47
CA GLN A 2 26.90 -4.51 3.14
C GLN A 2 25.68 -4.90 2.29
N GLU A 3 24.66 -5.49 2.91
CA GLU A 3 23.39 -5.79 2.25
C GLU A 3 22.68 -4.47 1.93
N ASP A 4 22.64 -4.06 0.66
CA ASP A 4 21.79 -2.97 0.21
C ASP A 4 20.31 -3.44 0.20
N ARG A 5 19.66 -3.32 1.36
CA ARG A 5 18.20 -3.40 1.48
C ARG A 5 17.59 -2.10 0.95
N ILE A 6 17.20 -2.08 -0.34
CA ILE A 6 16.42 -0.97 -0.89
C ILE A 6 14.98 -1.08 -0.36
N THR A 7 14.68 -0.39 0.72
CA THR A 7 13.29 -0.19 1.18
C THR A 7 12.64 0.88 0.29
N PHE A 8 12.00 0.48 -0.80
CA PHE A 8 11.20 1.40 -1.60
C PHE A 8 9.86 1.62 -0.91
N GLU A 9 9.68 2.80 -0.32
CA GLU A 9 8.39 3.22 0.22
C GLU A 9 7.60 3.97 -0.86
N PRO A 10 6.62 3.34 -1.53
CA PRO A 10 5.81 4.03 -2.52
C PRO A 10 5.08 5.21 -1.87
N PRO A 11 4.94 6.36 -2.58
CA PRO A 11 4.12 7.45 -2.10
C PRO A 11 2.69 6.96 -1.90
N ALA A 12 2.18 7.18 -0.70
CA ALA A 12 0.81 6.92 -0.31
C ALA A 12 0.19 8.25 0.11
N GLU A 13 -0.99 8.54 -0.39
CA GLU A 13 -1.79 9.69 0.01
C GLU A 13 -2.87 9.20 0.98
N VAL A 14 -3.02 9.90 2.10
CA VAL A 14 -4.01 9.58 3.14
C VAL A 14 -4.95 10.77 3.25
N LEU A 15 -6.21 10.54 2.93
CA LEU A 15 -7.29 11.52 3.00
C LEU A 15 -8.16 11.16 4.19
N ASP A 16 -8.15 12.01 5.21
CA ASP A 16 -8.94 11.87 6.43
C ASP A 16 -10.23 12.68 6.32
N TYR A 17 -11.36 12.00 6.29
CA TYR A 17 -12.70 12.59 6.30
C TYR A 17 -13.44 12.22 7.60
N ASP A 18 -14.43 13.00 7.98
CA ASP A 18 -15.17 12.82 9.25
C ASP A 18 -15.64 11.38 9.51
N LYS A 19 -16.05 10.63 8.48
CA LYS A 19 -16.60 9.27 8.61
C LYS A 19 -15.76 8.17 7.97
N GLU A 20 -14.71 8.53 7.24
CA GLU A 20 -13.91 7.59 6.47
C GLU A 20 -12.47 8.06 6.30
N VAL A 21 -11.56 7.11 6.16
CA VAL A 21 -10.18 7.37 5.77
C VAL A 21 -9.96 6.69 4.43
N VAL A 22 -9.50 7.46 3.44
CA VAL A 22 -9.19 6.96 2.11
C VAL A 22 -7.68 6.98 1.92
N ILE A 23 -7.11 5.82 1.62
CA ILE A 23 -5.69 5.64 1.36
C ILE A 23 -5.51 5.35 -0.12
N VAL A 24 -4.71 6.17 -0.81
CA VAL A 24 -4.38 5.98 -2.23
C VAL A 24 -2.89 5.64 -2.33
N VAL A 25 -2.58 4.46 -2.85
CA VAL A 25 -1.20 4.00 -3.05
C VAL A 25 -0.94 3.77 -4.52
N ASN A 26 0.12 4.40 -5.03
CA ASN A 26 0.56 4.14 -6.38
C ASN A 26 1.46 2.90 -6.42
N THR A 27 0.92 1.79 -6.90
CA THR A 27 1.60 0.49 -6.99
C THR A 27 2.19 0.25 -8.37
N ARG A 28 2.69 1.31 -9.05
CA ARG A 28 3.24 1.24 -10.43
C ARG A 28 4.01 -0.05 -10.67
N GLN A 29 3.75 -0.67 -11.82
CA GLN A 29 4.41 -1.90 -12.30
C GLN A 29 4.10 -3.17 -11.50
N THR A 30 3.00 -3.18 -10.74
CA THR A 30 2.36 -4.42 -10.29
C THR A 30 1.34 -4.89 -11.31
N GLU A 31 1.40 -6.17 -11.67
CA GLU A 31 0.40 -6.84 -12.52
C GLU A 31 -0.65 -7.58 -11.67
N GLU A 32 -0.43 -7.66 -10.37
CA GLU A 32 -1.25 -8.40 -9.42
C GLU A 32 -2.00 -7.46 -8.49
N LEU A 33 -3.12 -7.94 -7.94
CA LEU A 33 -3.87 -7.20 -6.92
C LEU A 33 -3.02 -7.11 -5.63
N PRO A 34 -2.78 -5.91 -5.09
CA PRO A 34 -2.11 -5.77 -3.80
C PRO A 34 -2.88 -6.43 -2.65
N GLN A 35 -2.14 -7.05 -1.73
CA GLN A 35 -2.69 -7.56 -0.49
C GLN A 35 -2.83 -6.42 0.52
N VAL A 36 -3.99 -6.31 1.15
CA VAL A 36 -4.29 -5.29 2.17
C VAL A 36 -4.67 -5.97 3.47
N LYS A 37 -4.03 -5.59 4.57
CA LYS A 37 -4.34 -6.04 5.92
C LYS A 37 -4.60 -4.83 6.81
N LEU A 38 -5.77 -4.78 7.43
CA LEU A 38 -6.10 -3.80 8.47
C LEU A 38 -5.74 -4.39 9.84
N GLU A 39 -4.94 -3.66 10.61
CA GLU A 39 -4.71 -3.89 12.03
C GLU A 39 -5.30 -2.72 12.82
N GLU A 40 -5.32 -2.80 14.17
CA GLU A 40 -6.02 -1.85 15.04
C GLU A 40 -5.65 -0.38 14.78
N ASP A 41 -4.37 -0.09 14.50
CA ASP A 41 -3.82 1.25 14.36
C ASP A 41 -3.19 1.54 12.98
N LYS A 42 -3.26 0.59 12.04
CA LYS A 42 -2.52 0.70 10.76
C LYS A 42 -3.07 -0.17 9.64
N VAL A 43 -2.81 0.24 8.41
CA VAL A 43 -3.01 -0.56 7.20
C VAL A 43 -1.66 -1.00 6.66
N ILE A 44 -1.54 -2.28 6.34
CA ILE A 44 -0.37 -2.89 5.71
C ILE A 44 -0.77 -3.28 4.28
N ILE A 45 -0.05 -2.73 3.30
CA ILE A 45 -0.27 -2.97 1.87
C ILE A 45 0.99 -3.65 1.32
N SER A 46 0.84 -4.83 0.73
CA SER A 46 1.94 -5.60 0.15
C SER A 46 1.65 -5.94 -1.31
N TYR A 47 2.61 -5.71 -2.20
CA TYR A 47 2.47 -6.05 -3.62
C TYR A 47 3.81 -6.40 -4.24
N LYS A 48 3.78 -7.21 -5.29
CA LYS A 48 4.97 -7.55 -6.08
C LYS A 48 5.11 -6.57 -7.25
N ARG A 49 6.33 -6.19 -7.58
CA ARG A 49 6.63 -5.43 -8.80
C ARG A 49 7.90 -5.94 -9.46
N LYS A 50 7.98 -5.75 -10.77
CA LYS A 50 9.20 -5.99 -11.55
C LYS A 50 10.11 -4.76 -11.46
N ALA A 51 11.29 -4.91 -10.87
CA ALA A 51 12.34 -3.91 -10.85
C ALA A 51 13.44 -4.29 -11.84
N VAL A 52 13.91 -3.34 -12.64
CA VAL A 52 15.04 -3.56 -13.56
C VAL A 52 16.33 -3.10 -12.88
N TYR A 53 17.25 -4.02 -12.67
CA TYR A 53 18.58 -3.75 -12.11
C TYR A 53 19.62 -4.38 -13.02
N GLU A 54 20.67 -3.64 -13.40
CA GLU A 54 21.76 -4.14 -14.27
C GLU A 54 21.31 -4.84 -15.57
N ARG A 55 20.17 -4.43 -16.15
CA ARG A 55 19.53 -5.02 -17.33
C ARG A 55 18.84 -6.38 -17.10
N GLU A 56 18.74 -6.82 -15.86
CA GLU A 56 17.95 -7.99 -15.44
C GLU A 56 16.64 -7.55 -14.76
N VAL A 57 15.57 -8.32 -14.96
CA VAL A 57 14.26 -8.07 -14.35
C VAL A 57 14.12 -8.93 -13.11
N HIS A 58 14.04 -8.28 -11.94
CA HIS A 58 13.82 -8.95 -10.66
C HIS A 58 12.40 -8.69 -10.15
N GLU A 59 11.74 -9.73 -9.65
CA GLU A 59 10.50 -9.56 -8.90
C GLU A 59 10.85 -9.20 -7.45
N VAL A 60 10.32 -8.08 -6.97
CA VAL A 60 10.52 -7.61 -5.60
C VAL A 60 9.17 -7.41 -4.92
N THR A 61 9.09 -7.81 -3.66
CA THR A 61 7.92 -7.53 -2.80
C THR A 61 8.11 -6.18 -2.14
N VAL A 62 7.14 -5.30 -2.31
CA VAL A 62 7.05 -3.99 -1.67
C VAL A 62 5.99 -4.06 -0.59
N THR A 63 6.34 -3.63 0.62
CA THR A 63 5.40 -3.52 1.75
C THR A 63 5.37 -2.08 2.24
N ARG A 64 4.16 -1.55 2.40
CA ARG A 64 3.90 -0.20 2.91
C ARG A 64 2.98 -0.28 4.11
N THR A 65 3.42 0.30 5.21
CA THR A 65 2.65 0.42 6.45
C THR A 65 2.20 1.86 6.61
N ILE A 66 0.91 2.06 6.90
CA ILE A 66 0.29 3.37 7.04
C ILE A 66 -0.42 3.39 8.38
N HIS A 67 0.07 4.22 9.30
CA HIS A 67 -0.57 4.42 10.60
C HIS A 67 -1.82 5.27 10.45
N LEU A 68 -2.90 4.84 11.10
CA LEU A 68 -4.19 5.50 11.10
C LEU A 68 -4.30 6.45 12.29
N PRO A 69 -5.11 7.52 12.18
CA PRO A 69 -5.52 8.30 13.34
C PRO A 69 -6.20 7.40 14.39
N PRO A 70 -6.11 7.71 15.70
CA PRO A 70 -6.67 6.88 16.75
C PRO A 70 -8.20 6.82 16.68
N ASP A 71 -8.72 5.72 16.12
CA ASP A 71 -10.14 5.44 15.96
C ASP A 71 -10.34 3.94 15.70
N LYS A 72 -11.59 3.48 15.65
CA LYS A 72 -11.94 2.14 15.19
C LYS A 72 -12.32 2.19 13.72
N TYR A 73 -11.73 1.30 12.93
CA TYR A 73 -11.96 1.23 11.50
C TYR A 73 -12.44 -0.16 11.07
N GLU A 74 -13.25 -0.18 10.03
CA GLU A 74 -13.52 -1.38 9.23
C GLU A 74 -13.14 -1.13 7.76
N LEU A 75 -12.70 -2.18 7.08
CA LEU A 75 -12.43 -2.12 5.65
C LEU A 75 -13.76 -2.03 4.88
N ALA A 76 -14.03 -0.88 4.29
CA ALA A 76 -15.30 -0.61 3.61
C ALA A 76 -15.27 -0.97 2.12
N ASP A 77 -14.16 -0.65 1.44
CA ASP A 77 -14.02 -0.85 -0.01
C ASP A 77 -12.55 -0.95 -0.42
N LEU A 78 -12.29 -1.68 -1.52
CA LEU A 78 -10.98 -1.84 -2.13
C LEU A 78 -11.11 -1.71 -3.65
N ASP A 79 -10.45 -0.71 -4.22
CA ASP A 79 -10.44 -0.48 -5.66
C ASP A 79 -9.01 -0.50 -6.19
N PHE A 80 -8.77 -1.27 -7.25
CA PHE A 80 -7.46 -1.33 -7.91
C PHE A 80 -7.63 -1.09 -9.41
N ARG A 81 -7.18 0.08 -9.87
CA ARG A 81 -7.30 0.50 -11.28
C ARG A 81 -6.05 1.23 -11.74
N ASN A 82 -5.57 0.88 -12.94
CA ASN A 82 -4.42 1.54 -13.59
C ASN A 82 -3.15 1.62 -12.72
N GLY A 83 -2.87 0.57 -11.92
CA GLY A 83 -1.70 0.53 -11.03
C GLY A 83 -1.82 1.43 -9.80
N VAL A 84 -3.04 1.87 -9.45
CA VAL A 84 -3.35 2.62 -8.25
C VAL A 84 -4.32 1.81 -7.40
N LEU A 85 -3.96 1.60 -6.15
CA LEU A 85 -4.81 0.98 -5.13
C LEU A 85 -5.44 2.07 -4.28
N THR A 86 -6.76 2.02 -4.15
CA THR A 86 -7.54 2.85 -3.24
C THR A 86 -8.15 1.96 -2.16
N VAL A 87 -7.82 2.24 -0.91
CA VAL A 87 -8.37 1.55 0.27
C VAL A 87 -9.28 2.52 0.99
N LYS A 88 -10.55 2.17 1.15
CA LYS A 88 -11.49 2.97 1.95
C LYS A 88 -11.76 2.27 3.28
N LEU A 89 -11.58 3.02 4.35
CA LEU A 89 -11.86 2.59 5.71
C LEU A 89 -13.01 3.42 6.26
N ARG A 90 -13.96 2.77 6.93
CA ARG A 90 -15.06 3.45 7.61
C ARG A 90 -14.78 3.52 9.11
N ARG A 91 -15.04 4.68 9.72
CA ARG A 91 -14.98 4.88 11.18
C ARG A 91 -16.21 4.29 11.87
N LEU A 92 -16.01 3.68 13.05
CA LEU A 92 -17.03 2.95 13.84
C LEU A 92 -17.48 3.67 15.11
#